data_AF-A0A1L9T1Z9-F1
#
_entry.id   AF-A0A1L9T1Z9-F1
#
_cell.length_a   1.000
_cell.length_b   1.000
_cell.length_c   1.000
_cell.angle_alpha   90.00
_cell.angle_beta   90.00
_cell.angle_gamma   90.00
#
_symmetry.space_group_name_H-M   'P 1'
#
loop_
_entity.id
_entity.type
_entity.pdbx_description
1 polymer ?
#
loop_
_entity_poly.entity_id
_entity_poly.type
_entity_poly.pdbx_seq_one_letter_code
_entity_poly.pdbx_strand_id
1 'polypeptide(L)'
;MDPAHQHNSLPELTESGLLQKARASSAAGHDRLPDWVPDWFRDRAPGSPTEMGGNLDAVTLSSRSSKSTLSSPGRGRSFARREKDRRPLSKFRILNGLNAGRIADEAACGSQTLAGTSITLTMSDGCVEVLTGEEFIRGKYGERGMAFVANIISALDCDNGRYEDDDLALTTSKTEIAVWLSESVHHLWNLVLWLSLTFRQPKANTLCLSTCKAGGSCATLRKLSQVDLDSTHCWFHLFESGLIAVQPDTVRSGRESMFLQVDFNLMLQIAAVEYPLLVEEGLVLVGYSTALVPVKLVDDKTILWHLEVANHDSQIKMHELSAIKGIWLKFKTLGALKSKRALVDQTDHLEFVWRKPAVYSHINCALQLGGQAGLTFDITINTLRFSATRNYLQCLNSSSSEQIIVYDVGESKAWLVPLICVFHEMLLTYWRGIPESFRQPNIPVAQPASDGAEATYAALVNCGGSIVQKSEGDRLKIRDLILSFSTNVSRITLQRPSRTEIYGYEFMDILENSSKSDLKRCKISKSGLPWIPLLDHFHCLFCSGLGDAIRGSRGSGYDSPCNQLPKGNDWLATSIHSIEN
;
A
#
# COMPACT_ATOMS: atom_id res chain seq x y z
N MET A 1 -5.01 88.78 26.71
CA MET A 1 -6.43 89.14 26.58
C MET A 1 -7.08 88.05 25.75
N ASP A 2 -8.11 87.44 26.32
CA ASP A 2 -9.06 86.53 25.67
C ASP A 2 -10.37 87.35 25.45
N PRO A 3 -11.51 86.83 24.93
CA PRO A 3 -11.79 85.51 24.36
C PRO A 3 -12.60 85.51 23.04
N ALA A 4 -12.79 84.33 22.43
CA ALA A 4 -14.04 83.80 21.84
C ALA A 4 -13.75 82.55 20.99
N HIS A 5 -13.86 81.33 21.54
CA HIS A 5 -15.06 80.48 21.53
C HIS A 5 -15.61 80.07 20.15
N GLN A 6 -15.44 78.78 19.81
CA GLN A 6 -16.57 77.87 19.62
C GLN A 6 -16.18 76.43 19.97
N HIS A 7 -17.12 75.66 20.53
CA HIS A 7 -16.95 74.25 20.87
C HIS A 7 -17.25 73.34 19.67
N ASN A 8 -16.69 72.13 19.68
CA ASN A 8 -17.39 70.94 19.23
C ASN A 8 -17.00 69.74 20.10
N SER A 9 -17.94 68.83 20.34
CA SER A 9 -17.90 67.92 21.49
C SER A 9 -17.55 66.48 21.13
N LEU A 10 -16.90 65.78 22.06
CA LEU A 10 -16.86 64.32 22.10
C LEU A 10 -18.27 63.76 22.37
N PRO A 11 -18.66 62.63 21.75
CA PRO A 11 -19.84 61.87 22.17
C PRO A 11 -19.50 60.97 23.35
N GLU A 12 -20.08 61.26 24.52
CA GLU A 12 -20.18 60.27 25.59
C GLU A 12 -21.16 59.17 25.16
N LEU A 13 -20.74 57.90 25.22
CA LEU A 13 -21.63 56.74 25.08
C LEU A 13 -21.95 56.20 26.47
N THR A 14 -23.19 56.43 26.91
CA THR A 14 -23.65 56.12 28.26
C THR A 14 -24.08 54.67 28.44
N GLU A 15 -23.90 54.14 29.66
CA GLU A 15 -24.37 52.82 30.07
C GLU A 15 -25.91 52.75 30.14
N SER A 16 -26.58 52.56 28.99
CA SER A 16 -28.03 52.33 28.94
C SER A 16 -28.48 51.28 27.91
N GLY A 17 -27.57 50.78 27.05
CA GLY A 17 -27.90 49.77 26.03
C GLY A 17 -27.88 48.30 26.49
N LEU A 18 -27.39 48.00 27.70
CA LEU A 18 -26.99 46.63 28.10
C LEU A 18 -28.09 45.74 28.71
N LEU A 19 -29.32 46.24 28.91
CA LEU A 19 -30.38 45.51 29.63
C LEU A 19 -31.68 45.25 28.84
N GLN A 20 -31.66 45.34 27.50
CA GLN A 20 -32.86 45.10 26.69
C GLN A 20 -32.67 44.13 25.50
N LYS A 21 -31.85 43.08 25.68
CA LYS A 21 -31.79 41.95 24.72
C LYS A 21 -31.62 40.55 25.35
N ALA A 22 -31.89 40.40 26.66
CA ALA A 22 -31.67 39.18 27.43
C ALA A 22 -32.93 38.32 27.71
N ARG A 23 -34.11 38.69 27.19
CA ARG A 23 -35.38 37.96 27.41
C ARG A 23 -36.32 37.94 26.20
N ALA A 24 -35.85 37.38 25.08
CA ALA A 24 -36.70 36.85 24.00
C ALA A 24 -35.88 35.91 23.10
N SER A 25 -36.10 34.60 23.23
CA SER A 25 -35.79 33.49 22.28
C SER A 25 -35.44 32.21 23.03
N SER A 26 -36.46 31.53 23.58
CA SER A 26 -36.32 30.19 24.19
C SER A 26 -37.51 29.30 23.82
N ALA A 27 -37.65 29.01 22.52
CA ALA A 27 -38.59 28.02 21.98
C ALA A 27 -38.20 27.62 20.55
N ALA A 28 -37.88 26.34 20.34
CA ALA A 28 -37.62 25.64 19.08
C ALA A 28 -36.54 26.23 18.11
N GLY A 29 -35.73 25.42 17.43
CA GLY A 29 -35.71 23.95 17.41
C GLY A 29 -35.47 23.36 16.02
N HIS A 30 -34.47 23.84 15.29
CA HIS A 30 -33.95 23.19 14.07
C HIS A 30 -32.49 23.61 13.86
N ASP A 31 -31.57 22.66 13.99
CA ASP A 31 -30.14 22.91 13.81
C ASP A 31 -29.83 23.15 12.32
N ARG A 32 -29.25 24.32 12.02
CA ARG A 32 -28.55 24.56 10.76
C ARG A 32 -27.06 24.33 11.01
N LEU A 33 -26.45 23.49 10.18
CA LEU A 33 -25.01 23.25 10.23
C LEU A 33 -24.24 24.54 9.90
N PRO A 34 -23.05 24.77 10.52
CA PRO A 34 -22.24 25.96 10.25
C PRO A 34 -21.78 26.07 8.78
N ASP A 35 -21.53 27.30 8.34
CA ASP A 35 -21.18 27.60 6.94
C ASP A 35 -19.89 26.95 6.43
N TRP A 36 -19.01 26.49 7.32
CA TRP A 36 -17.78 25.75 6.97
C TRP A 36 -18.01 24.29 6.56
N VAL A 37 -19.22 23.74 6.73
CA VAL A 37 -19.55 22.37 6.32
C VAL A 37 -19.66 22.28 4.79
N PRO A 38 -18.86 21.44 4.10
CA PRO A 38 -18.86 21.30 2.65
C PRO A 38 -20.24 20.93 2.06
N ASP A 39 -20.58 21.47 0.89
CA ASP A 39 -21.92 21.32 0.31
C ASP A 39 -22.35 19.87 0.07
N TRP A 40 -21.43 18.96 -0.27
CA TRP A 40 -21.74 17.53 -0.46
C TRP A 40 -22.25 16.82 0.80
N PHE A 41 -22.06 17.42 1.98
CA PHE A 41 -22.58 16.93 3.25
C PHE A 41 -24.01 17.45 3.54
N ARG A 42 -24.43 18.56 2.90
CA ARG A 42 -25.76 19.18 3.06
C ARG A 42 -26.86 18.31 2.44
N ASP A 43 -26.54 17.62 1.34
CA ASP A 43 -27.46 16.75 0.58
C ASP A 43 -27.72 15.37 1.23
N ARG A 44 -27.29 15.14 2.48
CA ARG A 44 -27.45 13.83 3.19
C ARG A 44 -28.18 13.90 4.53
N ALA A 45 -28.79 15.03 4.89
CA ALA A 45 -29.67 15.10 6.05
C ALA A 45 -31.03 14.41 5.76
N PRO A 46 -31.44 13.37 6.50
CA PRO A 46 -32.68 12.65 6.22
C PRO A 46 -33.91 13.45 6.66
N GLY A 47 -34.87 13.63 5.74
CA GLY A 47 -36.22 14.11 6.07
C GLY A 47 -36.97 13.08 6.92
N SER A 48 -37.76 13.57 7.89
CA SER A 48 -38.56 12.75 8.80
C SER A 48 -39.88 12.25 8.14
N PRO A 49 -40.61 11.29 8.76
CA PRO A 49 -41.26 10.24 7.99
C PRO A 49 -42.70 10.54 7.55
N THR A 50 -43.14 9.77 6.54
CA THR A 50 -44.56 9.50 6.26
C THR A 50 -44.83 8.01 6.48
N GLU A 51 -45.94 7.69 7.15
CA GLU A 51 -46.33 6.31 7.45
C GLU A 51 -46.92 5.60 6.22
N MET A 52 -46.65 4.29 6.08
CA MET A 52 -47.68 3.26 5.92
C MET A 52 -47.08 1.88 6.26
N GLY A 53 -47.87 1.01 6.91
CA GLY A 53 -47.38 -0.24 7.50
C GLY A 53 -47.49 -1.48 6.60
N GLY A 54 -46.76 -2.54 6.96
CA GLY A 54 -46.76 -3.85 6.29
C GLY A 54 -46.43 -4.98 7.25
N ASN A 55 -47.40 -5.89 7.46
CA ASN A 55 -47.39 -6.99 8.42
C ASN A 55 -46.36 -8.11 8.13
N LEU A 56 -45.88 -8.76 9.20
CA LEU A 56 -45.53 -10.20 9.33
C LEU A 56 -44.38 -10.75 8.42
N ASP A 57 -43.63 -11.79 8.78
CA ASP A 57 -43.67 -12.69 9.95
C ASP A 57 -42.25 -13.16 10.32
N ALA A 58 -42.02 -13.58 11.58
CA ALA A 58 -40.70 -14.01 12.06
C ALA A 58 -40.70 -15.47 12.59
N VAL A 59 -40.23 -16.41 11.78
CA VAL A 59 -40.13 -17.83 12.16
C VAL A 59 -38.79 -18.14 12.83
N THR A 60 -38.74 -18.02 14.15
CA THR A 60 -37.59 -18.43 14.96
C THR A 60 -37.68 -19.92 15.29
N LEU A 61 -36.79 -20.75 14.72
CA LEU A 61 -36.66 -22.17 15.09
C LEU A 61 -35.32 -22.46 15.76
N SER A 62 -35.39 -23.02 16.97
CA SER A 62 -34.23 -23.33 17.81
C SER A 62 -33.65 -24.72 17.53
N SER A 63 -32.34 -24.81 17.36
CA SER A 63 -31.61 -26.06 17.22
C SER A 63 -31.53 -26.80 18.55
N ARG A 64 -32.44 -27.77 18.76
CA ARG A 64 -32.37 -28.68 19.91
C ARG A 64 -31.08 -29.51 19.87
N SER A 65 -30.39 -29.57 21.00
CA SER A 65 -29.37 -30.59 21.24
C SER A 65 -30.02 -31.96 21.44
N SER A 66 -29.36 -33.01 20.95
CA SER A 66 -29.79 -34.41 21.13
C SER A 66 -28.56 -35.27 21.37
N LYS A 67 -28.40 -35.78 22.60
CA LYS A 67 -27.38 -36.77 22.94
C LYS A 67 -27.88 -38.16 22.54
N SER A 68 -27.09 -38.93 21.80
CA SER A 68 -27.30 -40.36 21.57
C SER A 68 -26.03 -41.16 21.88
N THR A 69 -26.01 -41.79 23.05
CA THR A 69 -24.96 -42.74 23.44
C THR A 69 -25.28 -44.14 22.92
N LEU A 70 -24.38 -44.79 22.18
CA LEU A 70 -24.48 -46.22 21.87
C LEU A 70 -23.11 -46.89 21.69
N SER A 71 -22.78 -47.76 22.66
CA SER A 71 -21.93 -48.95 22.63
C SER A 71 -20.82 -49.12 21.57
N SER A 72 -19.59 -49.28 22.05
CA SER A 72 -18.50 -49.97 21.33
C SER A 72 -18.76 -51.47 21.19
N PRO A 73 -18.29 -52.09 20.09
CA PRO A 73 -17.69 -53.43 20.15
C PRO A 73 -16.25 -53.40 19.61
N GLY A 74 -15.39 -54.28 20.13
CA GLY A 74 -13.95 -54.27 19.83
C GLY A 74 -13.38 -55.57 19.23
N ARG A 75 -12.05 -55.68 19.30
CA ARG A 75 -11.17 -56.75 18.76
C ARG A 75 -10.95 -56.69 17.25
N GLY A 76 -9.69 -56.45 16.85
CA GLY A 76 -9.28 -56.37 15.44
C GLY A 76 -9.19 -57.73 14.74
N ARG A 77 -9.21 -57.71 13.40
CA ARG A 77 -8.93 -58.85 12.52
C ARG A 77 -8.12 -58.43 11.29
N SER A 78 -6.92 -58.97 11.18
CA SER A 78 -6.16 -59.24 9.93
C SER A 78 -6.36 -58.30 8.72
N PHE A 79 -5.46 -57.34 8.53
CA PHE A 79 -5.13 -56.79 7.22
C PHE A 79 -4.47 -57.89 6.36
N ALA A 80 -5.20 -58.52 5.43
CA ALA A 80 -4.63 -59.54 4.54
C ALA A 80 -5.46 -59.88 3.26
N ARG A 81 -6.62 -59.26 3.02
CA ARG A 81 -7.60 -59.83 2.06
C ARG A 81 -8.49 -58.84 1.29
N ARG A 82 -7.98 -57.65 0.95
CA ARG A 82 -8.71 -56.64 0.13
C ARG A 82 -7.88 -56.06 -1.03
N GLU A 83 -6.87 -56.80 -1.47
CA GLU A 83 -5.82 -56.33 -2.38
C GLU A 83 -6.03 -56.78 -3.84
N LYS A 84 -7.11 -57.52 -4.14
CA LYS A 84 -7.34 -58.14 -5.47
C LYS A 84 -8.25 -57.37 -6.43
N ASP A 85 -9.05 -56.43 -5.93
CA ASP A 85 -10.04 -55.68 -6.75
C ASP A 85 -9.63 -54.23 -7.01
N ARG A 86 -8.37 -53.86 -6.67
CA ARG A 86 -7.85 -52.51 -6.86
C ARG A 86 -7.45 -52.26 -8.31
N ARG A 87 -7.85 -51.09 -8.83
CA ARG A 87 -7.50 -50.61 -10.17
C ARG A 87 -5.97 -50.44 -10.28
N PRO A 88 -5.36 -50.66 -11.46
CA PRO A 88 -3.93 -50.45 -11.64
C PRO A 88 -3.57 -48.96 -11.50
N LEU A 89 -2.88 -48.61 -10.42
CA LEU A 89 -2.35 -47.27 -10.23
C LEU A 89 -0.99 -47.13 -10.94
N SER A 90 -0.82 -46.08 -11.73
CA SER A 90 0.46 -45.74 -12.35
C SER A 90 1.38 -45.08 -11.33
N LYS A 91 2.61 -45.60 -11.18
CA LYS A 91 3.57 -45.13 -10.17
C LYS A 91 4.51 -44.06 -10.74
N PHE A 92 4.42 -42.86 -10.19
CA PHE A 92 5.25 -41.69 -10.45
C PHE A 92 6.25 -41.41 -9.32
N ARG A 93 7.40 -40.81 -9.63
CA ARG A 93 8.48 -40.52 -8.66
C ARG A 93 9.18 -39.20 -8.97
N ILE A 94 9.41 -38.38 -7.94
CA ILE A 94 10.22 -37.17 -8.01
C ILE A 94 11.49 -37.38 -7.19
N LEU A 95 12.64 -37.26 -7.85
CA LEU A 95 13.96 -37.54 -7.28
C LEU A 95 14.78 -36.26 -7.05
N ASN A 96 15.36 -36.16 -5.85
CA ASN A 96 16.31 -35.16 -5.37
C ASN A 96 15.77 -33.72 -5.24
N GLY A 97 16.26 -33.01 -4.21
CA GLY A 97 16.17 -31.54 -4.13
C GLY A 97 14.78 -30.95 -3.86
N LEU A 98 13.83 -31.79 -3.43
CA LEU A 98 12.56 -31.38 -2.82
C LEU A 98 12.75 -31.20 -1.32
N ASN A 99 12.26 -30.10 -0.74
CA ASN A 99 12.12 -29.98 0.71
C ASN A 99 10.66 -30.25 1.11
N ALA A 100 10.33 -31.52 1.35
CA ALA A 100 9.00 -31.93 1.81
C ALA A 100 8.61 -31.25 3.13
N GLY A 101 9.58 -30.97 4.02
CA GLY A 101 9.39 -30.19 5.24
C GLY A 101 8.87 -28.79 4.95
N ARG A 102 9.49 -28.06 3.99
CA ARG A 102 9.03 -26.71 3.60
C ARG A 102 7.59 -26.70 3.06
N ILE A 103 7.17 -27.75 2.36
CA ILE A 103 5.79 -27.88 1.88
C ILE A 103 4.85 -28.00 3.10
N ALA A 104 5.21 -28.79 4.12
CA ALA A 104 4.47 -28.84 5.38
C ALA A 104 4.54 -27.53 6.19
N ASP A 105 5.69 -26.85 6.24
CA ASP A 105 5.87 -25.58 6.96
C ASP A 105 4.98 -24.48 6.36
N GLU A 106 4.89 -24.37 5.03
CA GLU A 106 3.99 -23.44 4.33
C GLU A 106 2.51 -23.87 4.42
N ALA A 107 2.22 -25.16 4.60
CA ALA A 107 0.87 -25.64 4.91
C ALA A 107 0.41 -25.24 6.32
N ALA A 108 1.27 -25.46 7.32
CA ALA A 108 0.97 -25.26 8.74
C ALA A 108 0.88 -23.78 9.16
N CYS A 109 1.47 -22.88 8.38
CA CYS A 109 1.43 -21.44 8.64
C CYS A 109 0.17 -20.75 8.10
N GLY A 110 -0.64 -21.44 7.26
CA GLY A 110 -1.83 -20.90 6.61
C GLY A 110 -3.15 -21.56 7.04
N SER A 111 -4.27 -20.89 6.81
CA SER A 111 -5.61 -21.41 7.10
C SER A 111 -6.01 -22.53 6.13
N GLN A 112 -5.67 -23.78 6.45
CA GLN A 112 -6.12 -25.02 5.82
C GLN A 112 -5.83 -25.21 4.31
N THR A 113 -5.11 -24.30 3.65
CA THR A 113 -4.63 -24.48 2.27
C THR A 113 -3.22 -23.93 2.07
N LEU A 114 -2.39 -24.67 1.34
CA LEU A 114 -1.00 -24.32 0.96
C LEU A 114 -0.92 -23.19 -0.09
N ALA A 115 -2.04 -22.53 -0.37
CA ALA A 115 -2.33 -22.00 -1.70
C ALA A 115 -2.87 -20.57 -1.68
N GLY A 116 -3.69 -20.20 -0.69
CA GLY A 116 -4.50 -18.97 -0.74
C GLY A 116 -3.75 -17.64 -0.65
N THR A 117 -2.48 -17.61 -0.24
CA THR A 117 -1.73 -16.36 0.00
C THR A 117 -0.30 -16.33 -0.55
N SER A 118 0.37 -17.47 -0.73
CA SER A 118 1.72 -17.52 -1.32
C SER A 118 1.67 -17.19 -2.81
N ILE A 119 2.27 -16.05 -3.22
CA ILE A 119 2.54 -15.74 -4.63
C ILE A 119 3.57 -16.72 -5.19
N THR A 120 3.33 -17.17 -6.41
CA THR A 120 4.18 -18.06 -7.19
C THR A 120 4.56 -17.40 -8.52
N LEU A 121 5.75 -17.70 -9.03
CA LEU A 121 6.18 -17.30 -10.37
C LEU A 121 6.25 -18.55 -11.24
N THR A 122 5.41 -18.63 -12.28
CA THR A 122 5.34 -19.81 -13.15
C THR A 122 5.66 -19.42 -14.59
N MET A 123 6.52 -20.18 -15.28
CA MET A 123 6.90 -19.90 -16.66
C MET A 123 6.10 -20.75 -17.66
N SER A 124 5.43 -20.07 -18.57
CA SER A 124 4.50 -20.57 -19.59
C SER A 124 4.72 -19.74 -20.87
N ASP A 125 4.91 -20.41 -22.01
CA ASP A 125 4.90 -19.82 -23.36
C ASP A 125 5.69 -18.50 -23.52
N GLY A 126 6.91 -18.46 -22.98
CA GLY A 126 7.83 -17.31 -23.03
C GLY A 126 7.62 -16.23 -21.95
N CYS A 127 6.54 -16.31 -21.17
CA CYS A 127 6.16 -15.37 -20.13
C CYS A 127 6.36 -15.95 -18.72
N VAL A 128 6.41 -15.08 -17.70
CA VAL A 128 6.36 -15.44 -16.28
C VAL A 128 5.05 -14.92 -15.69
N GLU A 129 4.17 -15.82 -15.26
CA GLU A 129 2.89 -15.50 -14.63
C GLU A 129 3.04 -15.38 -13.11
N VAL A 130 2.50 -14.30 -12.55
CA VAL A 130 2.40 -14.04 -11.11
C VAL A 130 0.99 -14.35 -10.65
N LEU A 131 0.83 -15.41 -9.84
CA LEU A 131 -0.45 -15.88 -9.31
C LEU A 131 -0.26 -16.39 -7.89
N THR A 132 -1.29 -16.30 -7.03
CA THR A 132 -1.33 -17.13 -5.82
C THR A 132 -1.35 -18.62 -6.19
N GLY A 133 -0.91 -19.48 -5.27
CA GLY A 133 -1.00 -20.92 -5.47
C GLY A 133 -2.43 -21.38 -5.76
N GLU A 134 -3.42 -20.79 -5.09
CA GLU A 134 -4.84 -21.14 -5.23
C GLU A 134 -5.41 -20.74 -6.60
N GLU A 135 -5.07 -19.55 -7.10
CA GLU A 135 -5.46 -19.12 -8.45
C GLU A 135 -4.85 -20.03 -9.52
N PHE A 136 -3.57 -20.39 -9.39
CA PHE A 136 -2.91 -21.31 -10.33
C PHE A 136 -3.53 -22.72 -10.28
N ILE A 137 -3.72 -23.29 -9.08
CA ILE A 137 -4.25 -24.64 -8.90
C ILE A 137 -5.71 -24.71 -9.37
N ARG A 138 -6.58 -23.80 -8.93
CA ARG A 138 -7.99 -23.76 -9.34
C ARG A 138 -8.12 -23.43 -10.83
N GLY A 139 -7.31 -22.51 -11.35
CA GLY A 139 -7.33 -22.13 -12.76
C GLY A 139 -6.91 -23.26 -13.71
N LYS A 140 -5.90 -24.06 -13.35
CA LYS A 140 -5.35 -25.12 -14.21
C LYS A 140 -5.92 -26.53 -13.94
N TYR A 141 -6.37 -26.81 -12.71
CA TYR A 141 -6.79 -28.15 -12.28
C TYR A 141 -8.15 -28.18 -11.54
N GLY A 142 -8.78 -27.02 -11.31
CA GLY A 142 -10.08 -26.90 -10.62
C GLY A 142 -10.07 -27.39 -9.18
N GLU A 143 -11.27 -27.63 -8.64
CA GLU A 143 -11.45 -28.15 -7.27
C GLU A 143 -10.84 -29.55 -7.07
N ARG A 144 -10.65 -30.33 -8.15
CA ARG A 144 -9.90 -31.60 -8.08
C ARG A 144 -8.43 -31.36 -7.75
N GLY A 145 -7.81 -30.32 -8.32
CA GLY A 145 -6.46 -29.89 -7.96
C GLY A 145 -6.38 -29.43 -6.50
N MET A 146 -7.36 -28.65 -6.03
CA MET A 146 -7.40 -28.17 -4.64
C MET A 146 -7.54 -29.32 -3.64
N ALA A 147 -8.47 -30.25 -3.86
CA ALA A 147 -8.63 -31.46 -3.04
C ALA A 147 -7.37 -32.34 -3.05
N PHE A 148 -6.73 -32.50 -4.22
CA PHE A 148 -5.49 -33.26 -4.36
C PHE A 148 -4.32 -32.64 -3.57
N VAL A 149 -4.22 -31.32 -3.52
CA VAL A 149 -3.23 -30.64 -2.67
C VAL A 149 -3.56 -30.83 -1.19
N ALA A 150 -4.82 -30.76 -0.78
CA ALA A 150 -5.23 -31.07 0.60
C ALA A 150 -4.89 -32.53 1.01
N ASN A 151 -5.00 -33.49 0.08
CA ASN A 151 -4.55 -34.87 0.30
C ASN A 151 -3.02 -34.97 0.44
N ILE A 152 -2.24 -34.19 -0.34
CA ILE A 152 -0.78 -34.11 -0.20
C ILE A 152 -0.37 -33.51 1.16
N ILE A 153 -1.05 -32.46 1.63
CA ILE A 153 -0.83 -31.89 2.98
C ILE A 153 -1.09 -32.97 4.04
N SER A 154 -2.25 -33.61 3.98
CA SER A 154 -2.65 -34.69 4.90
C SER A 154 -1.61 -35.83 4.93
N ALA A 155 -0.92 -36.10 3.83
CA ALA A 155 0.15 -37.10 3.74
C ALA A 155 1.49 -36.66 4.35
N LEU A 156 1.76 -35.35 4.38
CA LEU A 156 2.96 -34.74 4.95
C LEU A 156 2.82 -34.59 6.48
N ASP A 157 1.61 -34.28 6.95
CA ASP A 157 1.28 -34.14 8.38
C ASP A 157 1.16 -35.50 9.11
N CYS A 158 1.08 -36.61 8.38
CA CYS A 158 1.00 -37.96 8.94
C CYS A 158 2.39 -38.50 9.33
N ASP A 159 2.54 -38.99 10.58
CA ASP A 159 3.79 -39.55 11.15
C ASP A 159 4.52 -40.60 10.28
N ASN A 160 3.76 -41.31 9.44
CA ASN A 160 4.28 -42.37 8.55
C ASN A 160 4.69 -41.87 7.15
N GLY A 161 4.43 -40.60 6.83
CA GLY A 161 4.64 -39.98 5.52
C GLY A 161 3.76 -40.58 4.40
N ARG A 162 2.56 -41.09 4.70
CA ARG A 162 1.70 -41.78 3.74
C ARG A 162 0.25 -41.29 3.74
N TYR A 163 -0.32 -41.32 2.53
CA TYR A 163 -1.76 -41.13 2.29
C TYR A 163 -2.23 -42.15 1.25
N GLU A 164 -3.47 -42.62 1.35
CA GLU A 164 -4.01 -43.64 0.45
C GLU A 164 -5.55 -43.58 0.38
N ASP A 165 -6.09 -43.28 -0.80
CA ASP A 165 -7.51 -43.39 -1.17
C ASP A 165 -7.68 -44.35 -2.39
N ASP A 166 -8.82 -44.31 -3.08
CA ASP A 166 -9.11 -45.17 -4.24
C ASP A 166 -8.52 -44.67 -5.58
N ASP A 167 -8.13 -43.39 -5.67
CA ASP A 167 -7.56 -42.73 -6.87
C ASP A 167 -6.09 -42.30 -6.68
N LEU A 168 -5.63 -42.07 -5.44
CA LEU A 168 -4.31 -41.59 -5.05
C LEU A 168 -3.70 -42.43 -3.92
N ALA A 169 -2.46 -42.91 -4.09
CA ALA A 169 -1.58 -43.22 -2.97
C ALA A 169 -0.31 -42.35 -3.01
N LEU A 170 0.20 -41.96 -1.85
CA LEU A 170 1.37 -41.09 -1.71
C LEU A 170 2.31 -41.65 -0.64
N THR A 171 3.62 -41.63 -0.91
CA THR A 171 4.64 -41.81 0.12
C THR A 171 5.69 -40.70 0.01
N THR A 172 5.88 -39.96 1.09
CA THR A 172 6.87 -38.89 1.21
C THR A 172 8.12 -39.40 1.94
N SER A 173 9.23 -38.68 1.74
CA SER A 173 10.47 -38.87 2.46
C SER A 173 11.28 -37.57 2.38
N LYS A 174 12.44 -37.51 3.05
CA LYS A 174 13.32 -36.33 3.01
C LYS A 174 13.97 -36.07 1.64
N THR A 175 13.84 -36.96 0.65
CA THR A 175 14.56 -36.90 -0.63
C THR A 175 13.76 -37.34 -1.87
N GLU A 176 12.65 -38.06 -1.69
CA GLU A 176 11.75 -38.58 -2.73
C GLU A 176 10.28 -38.37 -2.30
N ILE A 177 9.44 -37.89 -3.22
CA ILE A 177 8.00 -38.15 -3.19
C ILE A 177 7.69 -39.17 -4.29
N ALA A 178 7.00 -40.24 -3.92
CA ALA A 178 6.40 -41.18 -4.86
C ALA A 178 4.87 -41.05 -4.78
N VAL A 179 4.24 -41.03 -5.95
CA VAL A 179 2.80 -40.84 -6.13
C VAL A 179 2.28 -41.95 -7.02
N TRP A 180 1.22 -42.61 -6.61
CA TRP A 180 0.51 -43.60 -7.40
C TRP A 180 -0.84 -42.97 -7.77
N LEU A 181 -1.06 -42.74 -9.07
CA LEU A 181 -2.28 -42.13 -9.57
C LEU A 181 -3.09 -43.16 -10.35
N SER A 182 -4.40 -43.18 -10.15
CA SER A 182 -5.30 -43.87 -11.07
C SER A 182 -5.36 -43.12 -12.40
N GLU A 183 -5.87 -43.80 -13.43
CA GLU A 183 -6.09 -43.22 -14.75
C GLU A 183 -7.02 -42.00 -14.72
N SER A 184 -7.93 -41.90 -13.73
CA SER A 184 -8.89 -40.78 -13.60
C SER A 184 -8.21 -39.45 -13.22
N VAL A 185 -7.09 -39.53 -12.50
CA VAL A 185 -6.36 -38.38 -11.91
C VAL A 185 -4.93 -38.24 -12.43
N HIS A 186 -4.51 -39.05 -13.41
CA HIS A 186 -3.15 -39.02 -14.00
C HIS A 186 -2.71 -37.61 -14.45
N HIS A 187 -3.63 -36.76 -14.92
CA HIS A 187 -3.36 -35.36 -15.28
C HIS A 187 -2.81 -34.50 -14.12
N LEU A 188 -3.06 -34.87 -12.86
CA LEU A 188 -2.56 -34.20 -11.67
C LEU A 188 -1.06 -34.49 -11.41
N TRP A 189 -0.42 -35.38 -12.17
CA TRP A 189 1.04 -35.54 -12.13
C TRP A 189 1.78 -34.21 -12.39
N ASN A 190 1.29 -33.41 -13.34
CA ASN A 190 1.86 -32.09 -13.64
C ASN A 190 1.67 -31.08 -12.49
N LEU A 191 0.67 -31.28 -11.62
CA LEU A 191 0.51 -30.51 -10.39
C LEU A 191 1.57 -30.92 -9.35
N VAL A 192 1.83 -32.22 -9.15
CA VAL A 192 2.94 -32.68 -8.27
C VAL A 192 4.29 -32.13 -8.75
N LEU A 193 4.53 -32.13 -10.06
CA LEU A 193 5.73 -31.54 -10.65
C LEU A 193 5.82 -30.03 -10.38
N TRP A 194 4.74 -29.28 -10.59
CA TRP A 194 4.71 -27.83 -10.34
C TRP A 194 4.97 -27.50 -8.86
N LEU A 195 4.27 -28.15 -7.92
CA LEU A 195 4.52 -28.00 -6.47
C LEU A 195 6.00 -28.21 -6.14
N SER A 196 6.60 -29.25 -6.73
CA SER A 196 8.00 -29.62 -6.52
C SER A 196 9.02 -28.66 -7.15
N LEU A 197 8.59 -27.82 -8.09
CA LEU A 197 9.40 -26.77 -8.70
C LEU A 197 9.28 -25.47 -7.91
N THR A 198 8.07 -25.11 -7.49
CA THR A 198 7.74 -23.88 -6.75
C THR A 198 8.28 -23.89 -5.32
N PHE A 199 7.97 -24.90 -4.51
CA PHE A 199 8.25 -24.91 -3.07
C PHE A 199 9.64 -25.42 -2.70
N ARG A 200 10.66 -24.89 -3.38
CA ARG A 200 12.08 -25.12 -3.06
C ARG A 200 12.64 -23.89 -2.34
N GLN A 201 13.88 -23.97 -1.88
CA GLN A 201 14.55 -22.83 -1.26
C GLN A 201 15.43 -22.10 -2.30
N PRO A 202 15.11 -20.84 -2.69
CA PRO A 202 16.05 -20.02 -3.44
C PRO A 202 17.26 -19.67 -2.57
N LYS A 203 18.37 -19.23 -3.19
CA LYS A 203 19.39 -18.50 -2.42
C LYS A 203 18.86 -17.10 -2.12
N ALA A 204 19.22 -16.55 -0.96
CA ALA A 204 19.02 -15.14 -0.67
C ALA A 204 19.66 -14.26 -1.76
N ASN A 205 19.02 -13.13 -2.03
CA ASN A 205 19.42 -12.12 -3.02
C ASN A 205 19.54 -12.67 -4.46
N THR A 206 18.72 -13.67 -4.84
CA THR A 206 18.69 -14.21 -6.22
C THR A 206 17.29 -14.59 -6.70
N LEU A 207 17.02 -14.32 -7.99
CA LEU A 207 16.01 -15.05 -8.77
C LEU A 207 16.66 -16.31 -9.37
N CYS A 208 16.01 -17.46 -9.22
CA CYS A 208 16.47 -18.73 -9.78
C CYS A 208 15.37 -19.41 -10.61
N LEU A 209 15.75 -19.99 -11.75
CA LEU A 209 14.89 -20.93 -12.48
C LEU A 209 14.88 -22.28 -11.76
N SER A 210 13.68 -22.78 -11.49
CA SER A 210 13.43 -24.13 -11.03
C SER A 210 12.95 -24.97 -12.23
N THR A 211 13.73 -25.99 -12.58
CA THR A 211 13.46 -26.90 -13.70
C THR A 211 13.63 -28.35 -13.26
N CYS A 212 13.01 -29.29 -13.97
CA CYS A 212 13.26 -30.72 -13.83
C CYS A 212 13.71 -31.36 -15.16
N LYS A 213 13.88 -32.67 -15.15
CA LYS A 213 13.89 -33.52 -16.34
C LYS A 213 12.85 -34.61 -16.10
N ALA A 214 11.71 -34.53 -16.79
CA ALA A 214 10.72 -35.59 -16.84
C ALA A 214 11.15 -36.69 -17.84
N GLY A 215 10.69 -37.92 -17.62
CA GLY A 215 10.91 -39.06 -18.51
C GLY A 215 10.07 -40.25 -18.08
N GLY A 216 8.99 -40.53 -18.81
CA GLY A 216 7.98 -41.50 -18.40
C GLY A 216 7.40 -41.14 -17.03
N SER A 217 7.29 -42.12 -16.13
CA SER A 217 6.79 -41.89 -14.77
C SER A 217 7.85 -41.44 -13.75
N CYS A 218 8.98 -40.89 -14.20
CA CYS A 218 10.00 -40.32 -13.30
C CYS A 218 10.32 -38.88 -13.68
N ALA A 219 10.56 -38.04 -12.67
CA ALA A 219 11.16 -36.73 -12.85
C ALA A 219 12.30 -36.51 -11.86
N THR A 220 13.37 -35.85 -12.30
CA THR A 220 14.49 -35.46 -11.45
C THR A 220 14.58 -33.94 -11.43
N LEU A 221 14.57 -33.32 -10.25
CA LEU A 221 14.73 -31.86 -10.16
C LEU A 221 16.17 -31.47 -10.53
N ARG A 222 16.34 -30.45 -11.36
CA ARG A 222 17.68 -29.92 -11.68
C ARG A 222 18.18 -29.03 -10.54
N LYS A 223 19.50 -28.85 -10.45
CA LYS A 223 20.10 -27.81 -9.60
C LYS A 223 19.51 -26.45 -10.01
N LEU A 224 19.17 -25.61 -9.03
CA LEU A 224 18.69 -24.25 -9.29
C LEU A 224 19.75 -23.48 -10.10
N SER A 225 19.34 -22.95 -11.24
CA SER A 225 20.13 -22.06 -12.09
C SER A 225 19.67 -20.62 -11.84
N GLN A 226 20.58 -19.77 -11.38
CA GLN A 226 20.32 -18.34 -11.21
C GLN A 226 19.89 -17.72 -12.56
N VAL A 227 18.90 -16.83 -12.51
CA VAL A 227 18.58 -15.95 -13.64
C VAL A 227 19.67 -14.89 -13.69
N ASP A 228 20.18 -14.59 -14.88
CA ASP A 228 21.23 -13.58 -15.03
C ASP A 228 20.63 -12.19 -14.77
N LEU A 229 21.00 -11.57 -13.65
CA LEU A 229 20.42 -10.30 -13.22
C LEU A 229 20.98 -9.10 -13.99
N ASP A 230 22.02 -9.32 -14.81
CA ASP A 230 22.52 -8.34 -15.78
C ASP A 230 21.56 -8.20 -17.00
N SER A 231 20.52 -9.06 -17.10
CA SER A 231 19.42 -8.84 -18.03
C SER A 231 18.41 -7.81 -17.51
N THR A 232 18.47 -6.62 -18.12
CA THR A 232 17.41 -5.68 -18.59
C THR A 232 15.96 -5.74 -18.08
N HIS A 233 15.47 -6.83 -17.50
CA HIS A 233 14.09 -6.99 -17.07
C HIS A 233 13.77 -6.20 -15.79
N CYS A 234 13.29 -4.96 -15.94
CA CYS A 234 13.02 -4.05 -14.82
C CYS A 234 12.18 -4.65 -13.68
N TRP A 235 11.28 -5.58 -13.99
CA TRP A 235 10.44 -6.27 -13.00
C TRP A 235 11.21 -7.16 -12.03
N PHE A 236 12.45 -7.58 -12.34
CA PHE A 236 13.29 -8.33 -11.39
C PHE A 236 13.45 -7.59 -10.06
N HIS A 237 13.46 -6.25 -10.07
CA HIS A 237 13.59 -5.44 -8.87
C HIS A 237 12.41 -5.55 -7.90
N LEU A 238 11.27 -6.13 -8.29
CA LEU A 238 10.14 -6.43 -7.39
C LEU A 238 10.51 -7.51 -6.35
N PHE A 239 11.50 -8.35 -6.65
CA PHE A 239 11.83 -9.54 -5.86
C PHE A 239 13.22 -9.44 -5.26
N GLU A 240 13.30 -9.56 -3.94
CA GLU A 240 14.57 -9.72 -3.21
C GLU A 240 15.13 -11.14 -3.41
N SER A 241 14.26 -12.14 -3.52
CA SER A 241 14.61 -13.53 -3.83
C SER A 241 13.42 -14.24 -4.45
N GLY A 242 13.63 -15.26 -5.30
CA GLY A 242 12.49 -15.98 -5.87
C GLY A 242 12.83 -17.19 -6.71
N LEU A 243 11.79 -17.99 -6.98
CA LEU A 243 11.84 -19.17 -7.83
C LEU A 243 10.82 -19.05 -8.95
N ILE A 244 11.30 -19.15 -10.19
CA ILE A 244 10.45 -19.25 -11.37
C ILE A 244 10.31 -20.73 -11.73
N ALA A 245 9.12 -21.30 -11.53
CA ALA A 245 8.81 -22.68 -11.82
C ALA A 245 8.58 -22.87 -13.33
N VAL A 246 9.54 -23.51 -14.01
CA VAL A 246 9.47 -23.78 -15.45
C VAL A 246 8.90 -25.18 -15.69
N GLN A 247 7.74 -25.26 -16.33
CA GLN A 247 7.05 -26.53 -16.57
C GLN A 247 7.86 -27.39 -17.58
N PRO A 248 7.76 -28.74 -17.54
CA PRO A 248 8.58 -29.62 -18.37
C PRO A 248 8.38 -29.39 -19.88
N ASP A 249 7.17 -29.00 -20.25
CA ASP A 249 6.70 -28.87 -21.63
C ASP A 249 6.98 -27.47 -22.21
N THR A 250 7.46 -26.51 -21.39
CA THR A 250 7.75 -25.13 -21.80
C THR A 250 8.98 -25.07 -22.71
N VAL A 251 8.75 -25.01 -24.02
CA VAL A 251 9.80 -24.86 -25.03
C VAL A 251 10.43 -23.47 -24.93
N ARG A 252 11.61 -23.37 -24.31
CA ARG A 252 12.39 -22.11 -24.28
C ARG A 252 13.07 -21.88 -25.62
N SER A 253 12.46 -21.05 -26.47
CA SER A 253 13.15 -20.41 -27.58
C SER A 253 14.23 -19.47 -27.02
N GLY A 254 15.45 -19.58 -27.53
CA GLY A 254 16.64 -18.99 -26.90
C GLY A 254 16.81 -17.48 -27.05
N ARG A 255 15.72 -16.73 -27.36
CA ARG A 255 15.75 -15.29 -27.68
C ARG A 255 14.52 -14.50 -27.25
N GLU A 256 13.56 -15.09 -26.54
CA GLU A 256 12.36 -14.39 -26.08
C GLU A 256 12.60 -13.56 -24.81
N SER A 257 12.09 -12.33 -24.82
CA SER A 257 12.08 -11.41 -23.67
C SER A 257 11.10 -11.89 -22.60
N MET A 258 11.57 -12.05 -21.36
CA MET A 258 10.78 -12.61 -20.27
C MET A 258 9.87 -11.55 -19.62
N PHE A 259 8.71 -11.29 -20.22
CA PHE A 259 7.67 -10.44 -19.63
C PHE A 259 7.11 -11.03 -18.34
N LEU A 260 6.77 -10.17 -17.36
CA LEU A 260 6.00 -10.55 -16.18
C LEU A 260 4.49 -10.30 -16.42
N GLN A 261 3.68 -11.34 -16.55
CA GLN A 261 2.22 -11.22 -16.61
C GLN A 261 1.63 -11.28 -15.19
N VAL A 262 0.79 -10.31 -14.85
CA VAL A 262 0.24 -10.14 -13.50
C VAL A 262 -1.13 -9.46 -13.56
N ASP A 263 -2.01 -9.74 -12.57
CA ASP A 263 -3.25 -8.97 -12.41
C ASP A 263 -2.94 -7.49 -12.10
N PHE A 264 -3.80 -6.57 -12.53
CA PHE A 264 -3.60 -5.14 -12.30
C PHE A 264 -3.47 -4.80 -10.81
N ASN A 265 -4.28 -5.38 -9.93
CA ASN A 265 -4.25 -5.08 -8.49
C ASN A 265 -3.03 -5.74 -7.84
N LEU A 266 -2.74 -6.99 -8.20
CA LEU A 266 -1.56 -7.71 -7.73
C LEU A 266 -0.25 -7.02 -8.13
N MET A 267 -0.21 -6.39 -9.31
CA MET A 267 0.91 -5.57 -9.79
C MET A 267 1.20 -4.38 -8.86
N LEU A 268 0.16 -3.66 -8.42
CA LEU A 268 0.34 -2.53 -7.49
C LEU A 268 0.84 -3.02 -6.14
N GLN A 269 0.36 -4.18 -5.67
CA GLN A 269 0.74 -4.79 -4.41
C GLN A 269 2.21 -5.20 -4.38
N ILE A 270 2.69 -5.93 -5.39
CA ILE A 270 4.10 -6.38 -5.45
C ILE A 270 5.08 -5.24 -5.73
N ALA A 271 4.62 -4.17 -6.37
CA ALA A 271 5.39 -2.93 -6.57
C ALA A 271 5.32 -1.97 -5.37
N ALA A 272 4.47 -2.23 -4.37
CA ALA A 272 4.11 -1.30 -3.29
C ALA A 272 3.74 0.11 -3.82
N VAL A 273 2.90 0.15 -4.85
CA VAL A 273 2.37 1.35 -5.49
C VAL A 273 1.03 1.73 -4.87
N GLU A 274 0.90 2.99 -4.46
CA GLU A 274 -0.06 3.43 -3.45
C GLU A 274 -1.10 4.43 -4.01
N TYR A 275 -0.74 5.22 -5.05
CA TYR A 275 -1.61 6.26 -5.62
C TYR A 275 -1.41 6.48 -7.14
N PRO A 276 -2.45 6.91 -7.87
CA PRO A 276 -2.33 7.42 -9.24
C PRO A 276 -2.02 8.93 -9.25
N LEU A 277 -1.11 9.36 -10.13
CA LEU A 277 -0.70 10.75 -10.32
C LEU A 277 -0.79 11.14 -11.80
N LEU A 278 -1.43 12.29 -12.08
CA LEU A 278 -1.65 12.81 -13.43
C LEU A 278 -0.42 13.60 -13.91
N VAL A 279 0.15 13.17 -15.03
CA VAL A 279 1.34 13.73 -15.68
C VAL A 279 1.01 13.93 -17.15
N GLU A 280 1.04 15.19 -17.62
CA GLU A 280 0.82 15.54 -19.04
C GLU A 280 -0.40 14.84 -19.70
N GLU A 281 -1.56 14.84 -19.03
CA GLU A 281 -2.81 14.15 -19.44
C GLU A 281 -2.80 12.61 -19.40
N GLY A 282 -1.80 11.96 -18.79
CA GLY A 282 -1.76 10.52 -18.52
C GLY A 282 -1.54 10.18 -17.04
N LEU A 283 -2.00 9.02 -16.58
CA LEU A 283 -1.75 8.53 -15.22
C LEU A 283 -0.48 7.69 -15.15
N VAL A 284 0.44 8.08 -14.28
CA VAL A 284 1.50 7.23 -13.71
C VAL A 284 1.01 6.72 -12.36
N LEU A 285 1.39 5.50 -11.98
CA LEU A 285 1.05 4.94 -10.66
C LEU A 285 2.33 4.90 -9.81
N VAL A 286 2.30 5.47 -8.61
CA VAL A 286 3.52 5.73 -7.80
C VAL A 286 3.35 5.20 -6.38
N GLY A 287 4.45 4.73 -5.79
CA GLY A 287 4.59 4.37 -4.38
C GLY A 287 5.79 5.09 -3.77
N TYR A 288 6.23 4.66 -2.58
CA TYR A 288 7.34 5.34 -1.91
C TYR A 288 8.67 5.25 -2.69
N SER A 289 9.10 4.02 -3.04
CA SER A 289 10.39 3.77 -3.71
C SER A 289 10.24 3.34 -5.19
N THR A 290 9.04 3.41 -5.75
CA THR A 290 8.67 2.76 -7.04
C THR A 290 7.69 3.57 -7.87
N ALA A 291 7.74 3.39 -9.19
CA ALA A 291 6.71 3.88 -10.10
C ALA A 291 6.42 2.89 -11.24
N LEU A 292 5.15 2.75 -11.60
CA LEU A 292 4.66 1.96 -12.72
C LEU A 292 4.16 2.93 -13.82
N VAL A 293 4.91 2.99 -14.93
CA VAL A 293 4.61 3.84 -16.08
C VAL A 293 3.97 2.97 -17.19
N PRO A 294 2.74 3.25 -17.65
CA PRO A 294 2.17 2.56 -18.80
C PRO A 294 2.88 3.04 -20.08
N VAL A 295 3.51 2.11 -20.82
CA VAL A 295 4.36 2.43 -21.98
C VAL A 295 3.62 2.30 -23.30
N LYS A 296 2.93 1.17 -23.52
CA LYS A 296 2.45 0.77 -24.86
C LYS A 296 1.29 -0.23 -24.75
N LEU A 297 0.33 -0.15 -25.68
CA LEU A 297 -0.64 -1.23 -25.89
C LEU A 297 0.03 -2.32 -26.72
N VAL A 298 0.08 -3.54 -26.20
CA VAL A 298 0.52 -4.73 -26.93
C VAL A 298 -0.61 -5.23 -27.83
N ASP A 299 -1.83 -5.21 -27.28
CA ASP A 299 -3.10 -5.43 -27.98
C ASP A 299 -4.20 -4.56 -27.33
N ASP A 300 -5.42 -4.57 -27.86
CA ASP A 300 -6.55 -3.75 -27.35
C ASP A 300 -6.91 -4.02 -25.87
N LYS A 301 -6.43 -5.12 -25.28
CA LYS A 301 -6.72 -5.61 -23.93
C LYS A 301 -5.49 -5.68 -23.01
N THR A 302 -4.30 -5.29 -23.47
CA THR A 302 -3.03 -5.58 -22.77
C THR A 302 -2.07 -4.39 -22.80
N ILE A 303 -1.71 -3.89 -21.62
CA ILE A 303 -0.75 -2.79 -21.42
C ILE A 303 0.61 -3.40 -21.07
N LEU A 304 1.66 -2.92 -21.74
CA LEU A 304 3.02 -3.01 -21.25
C LEU A 304 3.29 -1.87 -20.26
N TRP A 305 3.79 -2.22 -19.09
CA TRP A 305 4.23 -1.35 -18.02
C TRP A 305 5.75 -1.40 -17.89
N HIS A 306 6.34 -0.27 -17.55
CA HIS A 306 7.71 -0.19 -17.07
C HIS A 306 7.70 0.06 -15.55
N LEU A 307 8.60 -0.61 -14.84
CA LEU A 307 8.84 -0.36 -13.42
C LEU A 307 10.12 0.47 -13.25
N GLU A 308 9.98 1.65 -12.67
CA GLU A 308 11.11 2.43 -12.18
C GLU A 308 11.23 2.29 -10.65
N VAL A 309 12.47 2.33 -10.17
CA VAL A 309 12.82 2.11 -8.76
C VAL A 309 13.82 3.17 -8.33
N ALA A 310 13.59 3.78 -7.17
CA ALA A 310 14.50 4.76 -6.57
C ALA A 310 15.89 4.16 -6.31
N ASN A 311 16.94 4.94 -6.57
CA ASN A 311 18.33 4.59 -6.24
C ASN A 311 18.76 5.16 -4.87
N HIS A 312 17.81 5.64 -4.08
CA HIS A 312 17.97 6.34 -2.80
C HIS A 312 16.83 5.99 -1.83
N ASP A 313 17.00 6.32 -0.55
CA ASP A 313 16.02 6.02 0.51
C ASP A 313 14.90 7.07 0.68
N SER A 314 14.92 8.17 -0.08
CA SER A 314 13.82 9.15 -0.14
C SER A 314 12.71 8.74 -1.12
N GLN A 315 11.50 9.29 -0.90
CA GLN A 315 10.35 9.21 -1.81
C GLN A 315 10.76 9.55 -3.25
N ILE A 316 10.41 8.67 -4.21
CA ILE A 316 10.67 8.88 -5.64
C ILE A 316 9.90 10.10 -6.17
N LYS A 317 10.59 10.97 -6.91
CA LYS A 317 10.09 12.27 -7.37
C LYS A 317 9.91 12.25 -8.90
N MET A 318 8.89 12.94 -9.39
CA MET A 318 8.45 12.80 -10.79
C MET A 318 9.52 13.20 -11.83
N HIS A 319 10.48 14.06 -11.48
CA HIS A 319 11.55 14.47 -12.40
C HIS A 319 12.71 13.46 -12.47
N GLU A 320 12.78 12.50 -11.55
CA GLU A 320 13.75 11.39 -11.60
C GLU A 320 13.34 10.36 -12.66
N LEU A 321 12.04 10.06 -12.74
CA LEU A 321 11.42 9.11 -13.68
C LEU A 321 11.93 9.31 -15.13
N SER A 322 12.41 8.24 -15.73
CA SER A 322 13.05 8.21 -17.05
C SER A 322 12.05 7.92 -18.16
N ALA A 323 11.09 7.01 -17.96
CA ALA A 323 10.14 6.61 -19.01
C ALA A 323 9.19 7.75 -19.41
N ILE A 324 8.84 8.65 -18.47
CA ILE A 324 7.99 9.81 -18.78
C ILE A 324 8.70 10.90 -19.59
N LYS A 325 10.03 10.86 -19.70
CA LYS A 325 10.83 11.80 -20.52
C LYS A 325 10.82 11.42 -22.01
N GLY A 326 10.31 10.23 -22.34
CA GLY A 326 10.11 9.74 -23.70
C GLY A 326 8.63 9.66 -24.09
N ILE A 327 8.32 8.81 -25.08
CA ILE A 327 6.94 8.54 -25.51
C ILE A 327 6.36 7.39 -24.67
N TRP A 328 5.25 7.65 -23.98
CA TRP A 328 4.56 6.69 -23.12
C TRP A 328 3.02 6.74 -23.30
N LEU A 329 2.30 5.75 -22.76
CA LEU A 329 0.88 5.51 -23.03
C LEU A 329 -0.03 6.20 -22.00
N LYS A 330 -0.63 7.31 -22.42
CA LYS A 330 -1.42 8.17 -21.55
C LYS A 330 -2.88 7.74 -21.44
N PHE A 331 -3.30 7.32 -20.23
CA PHE A 331 -4.71 7.11 -19.85
C PHE A 331 -5.16 8.13 -18.81
N LYS A 332 -6.40 8.63 -18.91
CA LYS A 332 -6.96 9.61 -17.96
C LYS A 332 -7.66 9.02 -16.74
N THR A 333 -7.92 7.71 -16.70
CA THR A 333 -8.69 7.08 -15.61
C THR A 333 -8.11 5.75 -15.17
N LEU A 334 -8.14 5.49 -13.86
CA LEU A 334 -7.68 4.23 -13.27
C LEU A 334 -8.51 3.02 -13.76
N GLY A 335 -9.81 3.23 -14.04
CA GLY A 335 -10.67 2.20 -14.62
C GLY A 335 -10.22 1.74 -16.01
N ALA A 336 -9.70 2.65 -16.86
CA ALA A 336 -9.18 2.27 -18.16
C ALA A 336 -7.91 1.40 -18.05
N LEU A 337 -7.04 1.70 -17.08
CA LEU A 337 -5.85 0.91 -16.76
C LEU A 337 -6.24 -0.48 -16.22
N LYS A 338 -7.11 -0.52 -15.20
CA LYS A 338 -7.62 -1.75 -14.58
C LYS A 338 -8.44 -2.64 -15.53
N SER A 339 -8.97 -2.10 -16.62
CA SER A 339 -9.69 -2.87 -17.65
C SER A 339 -8.81 -3.76 -18.54
N LYS A 340 -7.48 -3.72 -18.38
CA LYS A 340 -6.49 -4.37 -19.26
C LYS A 340 -5.52 -5.23 -18.47
N ARG A 341 -5.05 -6.32 -19.11
CA ARG A 341 -3.97 -7.16 -18.59
C ARG A 341 -2.69 -6.35 -18.46
N ALA A 342 -1.88 -6.62 -17.43
CA ALA A 342 -0.57 -6.03 -17.26
C ALA A 342 0.53 -7.03 -17.67
N LEU A 343 1.45 -6.55 -18.52
CA LEU A 343 2.77 -7.14 -18.73
C LEU A 343 3.81 -6.13 -18.24
N VAL A 344 4.82 -6.53 -17.45
CA VAL A 344 5.89 -5.63 -16.98
C VAL A 344 7.22 -6.01 -17.63
N ASP A 345 7.89 -5.06 -18.30
CA ASP A 345 9.25 -5.22 -18.86
C ASP A 345 9.92 -3.87 -19.25
N GLN A 346 11.18 -3.89 -19.71
CA GLN A 346 11.89 -2.71 -20.25
C GLN A 346 11.38 -2.30 -21.65
N THR A 347 11.48 -0.99 -21.91
CA THR A 347 11.04 -0.29 -23.13
C THR A 347 11.84 -0.67 -24.40
N ASP A 348 13.13 -0.91 -24.28
CA ASP A 348 14.11 -0.64 -25.35
C ASP A 348 14.31 -1.78 -26.37
N HIS A 349 13.57 -2.89 -26.25
CA HIS A 349 13.68 -4.05 -27.14
C HIS A 349 12.46 -4.25 -28.07
N LEU A 350 11.45 -3.37 -28.00
CA LEU A 350 10.10 -3.67 -28.48
C LEU A 350 9.70 -3.05 -29.83
N GLU A 351 10.66 -2.59 -30.63
CA GLU A 351 10.42 -2.24 -32.04
C GLU A 351 10.40 -3.47 -32.96
N PHE A 352 11.07 -4.57 -32.62
CA PHE A 352 11.46 -5.58 -33.62
C PHE A 352 10.64 -6.89 -33.66
N VAL A 353 9.89 -7.24 -32.61
CA VAL A 353 9.41 -8.63 -32.42
C VAL A 353 7.98 -8.88 -32.94
N TRP A 354 7.07 -7.91 -32.87
CA TRP A 354 5.63 -8.17 -33.01
C TRP A 354 5.00 -7.56 -34.28
N ARG A 355 4.61 -8.41 -35.24
CA ARG A 355 3.77 -8.03 -36.39
C ARG A 355 2.27 -8.22 -36.08
N LYS A 356 1.44 -7.31 -36.59
CA LYS A 356 -0.02 -7.18 -36.36
C LYS A 356 -0.83 -8.40 -36.84
N PRO A 357 -2.00 -8.66 -36.22
CA PRO A 357 -3.26 -8.42 -36.93
C PRO A 357 -4.13 -7.32 -36.27
N ALA A 358 -5.42 -7.21 -36.61
CA ALA A 358 -6.15 -5.92 -36.56
C ALA A 358 -7.54 -5.96 -35.89
N VAL A 359 -7.86 -4.82 -35.23
CA VAL A 359 -9.16 -4.11 -35.15
C VAL A 359 -10.43 -4.91 -34.82
N TYR A 360 -11.11 -4.55 -33.71
CA TYR A 360 -12.52 -4.11 -33.71
C TYR A 360 -12.88 -3.33 -32.41
N SER A 361 -14.10 -2.79 -32.32
CA SER A 361 -14.34 -1.48 -31.66
C SER A 361 -15.41 -1.43 -30.55
N HIS A 362 -15.19 -0.51 -29.60
CA HIS A 362 -16.15 0.15 -28.69
C HIS A 362 -16.93 -0.66 -27.63
N ILE A 363 -16.99 -0.09 -26.42
CA ILE A 363 -18.21 0.19 -25.63
C ILE A 363 -17.88 1.36 -24.66
N ASN A 364 -18.86 2.22 -24.34
CA ASN A 364 -18.72 3.35 -23.42
C ASN A 364 -19.37 3.05 -22.05
N CYS A 365 -18.82 3.60 -20.96
CA CYS A 365 -19.61 4.21 -19.88
C CYS A 365 -18.75 5.12 -18.95
N ALA A 366 -19.39 5.84 -18.02
CA ALA A 366 -18.77 6.72 -17.00
C ALA A 366 -19.26 6.29 -15.58
N LEU A 367 -19.29 7.04 -14.46
CA LEU A 367 -19.16 8.47 -14.07
C LEU A 367 -18.97 8.45 -12.50
N GLN A 368 -18.22 9.26 -11.74
CA GLN A 368 -17.33 10.42 -11.99
C GLN A 368 -16.19 10.49 -10.92
N LEU A 369 -15.52 11.65 -10.86
CA LEU A 369 -14.65 12.18 -9.78
C LEU A 369 -15.29 12.23 -8.37
N GLY A 370 -14.45 12.11 -7.32
CA GLY A 370 -14.81 12.53 -5.95
C GLY A 370 -13.99 11.87 -4.83
N GLY A 371 -12.78 12.40 -4.55
CA GLY A 371 -11.88 11.88 -3.50
C GLY A 371 -10.95 10.76 -3.97
N GLN A 372 -9.64 10.88 -3.73
CA GLN A 372 -8.69 9.79 -3.96
C GLN A 372 -8.67 8.88 -2.72
N ALA A 373 -9.33 7.73 -2.81
CA ALA A 373 -9.09 6.64 -1.87
C ALA A 373 -7.66 6.09 -2.08
N GLY A 374 -6.84 6.09 -1.02
CA GLY A 374 -5.55 5.41 -1.03
C GLY A 374 -5.74 3.90 -1.21
N LEU A 375 -4.85 3.26 -1.99
CA LEU A 375 -5.00 1.84 -2.32
C LEU A 375 -4.40 0.94 -1.23
N THR A 376 -5.09 0.85 -0.09
CA THR A 376 -4.64 0.03 1.04
C THR A 376 -4.73 -1.47 0.72
N PHE A 377 -3.57 -2.09 0.57
CA PHE A 377 -3.42 -3.53 0.45
C PHE A 377 -2.37 -4.05 1.46
N ASP A 378 -2.59 -5.21 2.06
CA ASP A 378 -1.58 -5.94 2.85
C ASP A 378 -1.46 -7.37 2.32
N ILE A 379 -0.31 -7.72 1.73
CA ILE A 379 0.13 -9.11 1.57
C ILE A 379 1.56 -9.21 2.11
N THR A 380 1.79 -10.12 3.05
CA THR A 380 3.09 -10.34 3.69
C THR A 380 3.83 -11.47 2.98
N ILE A 381 4.88 -11.15 2.20
CA ILE A 381 5.68 -12.16 1.50
C ILE A 381 7.16 -11.87 1.65
N ASN A 382 7.91 -12.85 2.16
CA ASN A 382 9.35 -12.76 2.46
C ASN A 382 10.27 -12.76 1.22
N THR A 383 9.70 -12.61 0.01
CA THR A 383 10.39 -12.58 -1.29
C THR A 383 10.28 -11.24 -2.01
N LEU A 384 9.34 -10.38 -1.62
CA LEU A 384 9.15 -9.06 -2.21
C LEU A 384 10.19 -8.08 -1.67
N ARG A 385 10.79 -7.28 -2.56
CA ARG A 385 11.72 -6.22 -2.19
C ARG A 385 11.00 -5.08 -1.47
N PHE A 386 9.82 -4.70 -1.96
CA PHE A 386 9.00 -3.63 -1.43
C PHE A 386 7.85 -4.18 -0.58
N SER A 387 7.45 -3.42 0.43
CA SER A 387 6.19 -3.61 1.16
C SER A 387 5.86 -2.33 1.91
N ALA A 388 4.58 -2.05 2.16
CA ALA A 388 4.17 -0.84 2.87
C ALA A 388 4.87 -0.69 4.24
N THR A 389 5.21 -1.78 4.92
CA THR A 389 5.96 -1.75 6.19
C THR A 389 7.44 -1.37 5.99
N ARG A 390 8.09 -1.82 4.91
CA ARG A 390 9.45 -1.36 4.55
C ARG A 390 9.42 0.11 4.12
N ASN A 391 8.50 0.49 3.24
CA ASN A 391 8.28 1.87 2.79
C ASN A 391 8.09 2.81 3.99
N TYR A 392 7.27 2.42 4.98
CA TYR A 392 7.03 3.19 6.21
C TYR A 392 8.31 3.46 6.99
N LEU A 393 9.09 2.42 7.28
CA LEU A 393 10.33 2.57 8.03
C LEU A 393 11.37 3.39 7.24
N GLN A 394 11.44 3.20 5.93
CA GLN A 394 12.32 3.98 5.04
C GLN A 394 11.94 5.48 5.07
N CYS A 395 10.64 5.78 4.95
CA CYS A 395 10.09 7.13 5.04
C CYS A 395 10.32 7.80 6.40
N LEU A 396 10.17 7.08 7.52
CA LEU A 396 10.48 7.63 8.84
C LEU A 396 11.99 7.93 8.98
N ASN A 397 12.86 7.03 8.51
CA ASN A 397 14.31 7.25 8.58
C ASN A 397 14.77 8.43 7.70
N SER A 398 14.26 8.57 6.48
CA SER A 398 14.63 9.70 5.61
C SER A 398 14.09 11.03 6.12
N SER A 399 12.85 11.06 6.63
CA SER A 399 12.23 12.29 7.13
C SER A 399 12.74 12.73 8.51
N SER A 400 13.46 11.87 9.23
CA SER A 400 14.25 12.27 10.41
C SER A 400 15.47 13.12 10.04
N SER A 401 16.07 12.95 8.86
CA SER A 401 17.21 13.74 8.39
C SER A 401 16.83 14.88 7.44
N GLU A 402 15.85 14.69 6.57
CA GLU A 402 15.33 15.75 5.67
C GLU A 402 14.72 16.91 6.48
N GLN A 403 15.24 18.13 6.29
CA GLN A 403 14.72 19.34 6.96
C GLN A 403 13.73 20.10 6.06
N ILE A 404 12.76 20.77 6.67
CA ILE A 404 11.75 21.60 5.99
C ILE A 404 11.46 22.88 6.79
N ILE A 405 11.14 23.96 6.09
CA ILE A 405 10.75 25.23 6.73
C ILE A 405 9.23 25.29 6.86
N VAL A 406 8.75 25.56 8.07
CA VAL A 406 7.34 25.86 8.35
C VAL A 406 7.22 27.33 8.75
N TYR A 407 6.32 28.08 8.11
CA TYR A 407 6.14 29.52 8.28
C TYR A 407 4.70 29.84 8.68
N ASP A 408 4.53 30.39 9.89
CA ASP A 408 3.24 30.88 10.39
C ASP A 408 2.98 32.29 9.85
N VAL A 409 2.06 32.37 8.89
CA VAL A 409 1.65 33.63 8.23
C VAL A 409 0.82 34.51 9.17
N GLY A 410 0.15 33.93 10.17
CA GLY A 410 -0.66 34.65 11.14
C GLY A 410 0.18 35.29 12.25
N GLU A 411 1.25 34.63 12.68
CA GLU A 411 2.13 35.13 13.75
C GLU A 411 3.47 35.71 13.26
N SER A 412 3.78 35.63 11.97
CA SER A 412 5.04 36.11 11.38
C SER A 412 6.27 35.49 12.08
N LYS A 413 6.31 34.16 12.08
CA LYS A 413 7.34 33.29 12.67
C LYS A 413 7.64 32.11 11.75
N ALA A 414 8.87 31.60 11.80
CA ALA A 414 9.30 30.43 11.05
C ALA A 414 10.04 29.42 11.94
N TRP A 415 10.01 28.15 11.54
CA TRP A 415 10.82 27.08 12.11
C TRP A 415 11.45 26.22 11.00
N LEU A 416 12.74 25.91 11.13
CA LEU A 416 13.41 24.86 10.35
C LEU A 416 13.43 23.61 11.24
N VAL A 417 12.77 22.53 10.77
CA VAL A 417 12.50 21.32 11.54
C VAL A 417 12.69 20.06 10.67
N PRO A 418 12.95 18.89 11.28
CA PRO A 418 12.89 17.61 10.58
C PRO A 418 11.49 17.34 10.01
N LEU A 419 11.44 16.82 8.78
CA LEU A 419 10.20 16.55 8.05
C LEU A 419 9.29 15.54 8.79
N ILE A 420 9.86 14.59 9.54
CA ILE A 420 9.11 13.63 10.35
C ILE A 420 8.24 14.33 11.42
N CYS A 421 8.71 15.45 11.98
CA CYS A 421 7.96 16.24 12.96
C CYS A 421 6.77 16.95 12.30
N VAL A 422 6.90 17.35 11.02
CA VAL A 422 5.79 17.87 10.22
C VAL A 422 4.80 16.76 9.89
N PHE A 423 5.24 15.56 9.50
CA PHE A 423 4.34 14.41 9.32
C PHE A 423 3.61 14.01 10.61
N HIS A 424 4.24 14.16 11.77
CA HIS A 424 3.58 13.91 13.07
C HIS A 424 2.49 14.96 13.35
N GLU A 425 2.77 16.25 13.18
CA GLU A 425 1.74 17.28 13.40
C GLU A 425 0.65 17.25 12.31
N MET A 426 0.95 16.78 11.10
CA MET A 426 -0.06 16.43 10.09
C MET A 426 -0.97 15.29 10.57
N LEU A 427 -0.40 14.19 11.10
CA LEU A 427 -1.16 13.08 11.69
C LEU A 427 -2.05 13.54 12.85
N LEU A 428 -1.52 14.38 13.74
CA LEU A 428 -2.26 14.91 14.89
C LEU A 428 -3.36 15.89 14.45
N THR A 429 -3.09 16.76 13.47
CA THR A 429 -4.09 17.68 12.91
C THR A 429 -5.22 16.93 12.23
N TYR A 430 -4.89 15.95 11.37
CA TYR A 430 -5.87 15.06 10.74
C TYR A 430 -6.74 14.37 11.79
N TRP A 431 -6.13 13.76 12.80
CA TRP A 431 -6.83 13.05 13.86
C TRP A 431 -7.78 13.93 14.70
N ARG A 432 -7.35 15.16 15.03
CA ARG A 432 -8.21 16.16 15.69
C ARG A 432 -9.42 16.51 14.82
N GLY A 433 -9.29 16.51 13.49
CA GLY A 433 -10.38 16.73 12.53
C GLY A 433 -11.38 15.58 12.38
N ILE A 434 -11.02 14.33 12.70
CA ILE A 434 -11.93 13.18 12.59
C ILE A 434 -13.09 13.33 13.61
N PRO A 435 -14.37 13.13 13.23
CA PRO A 435 -15.49 13.08 14.17
C PRO A 435 -15.35 11.94 15.19
N GLU A 436 -15.80 12.18 16.43
CA GLU A 436 -15.54 11.28 17.56
C GLU A 436 -16.09 9.86 17.39
N SER A 437 -17.15 9.69 16.58
CA SER A 437 -17.72 8.38 16.23
C SER A 437 -16.77 7.47 15.41
N PHE A 438 -15.78 8.04 14.72
CA PHE A 438 -14.84 7.32 13.86
C PHE A 438 -13.39 7.38 14.38
N ARG A 439 -13.06 8.42 15.17
CA ARG A 439 -11.75 8.70 15.76
C ARG A 439 -11.33 7.57 16.73
N GLN A 440 -10.17 6.96 16.52
CA GLN A 440 -9.61 5.99 17.47
C GLN A 440 -8.76 6.72 18.53
N PRO A 441 -8.80 6.33 19.83
CA PRO A 441 -8.17 7.11 20.90
C PRO A 441 -6.63 7.00 20.97
N ASN A 442 -6.04 5.92 20.45
CA ASN A 442 -4.65 5.55 20.70
C ASN A 442 -3.70 6.04 19.59
N ILE A 443 -3.52 7.36 19.47
CA ILE A 443 -2.51 7.96 18.59
C ILE A 443 -1.24 8.26 19.38
N PRO A 444 -0.04 7.91 18.86
CA PRO A 444 1.22 8.25 19.50
C PRO A 444 1.40 9.78 19.50
N VAL A 445 1.81 10.32 20.64
CA VAL A 445 2.17 11.73 20.82
C VAL A 445 3.59 11.78 21.39
N ALA A 446 4.51 12.39 20.66
CA ALA A 446 5.87 12.61 21.13
C ALA A 446 5.86 13.66 22.25
N GLN A 447 6.76 13.52 23.23
CA GLN A 447 6.98 14.57 24.22
C GLN A 447 7.95 15.62 23.66
N PRO A 448 7.78 16.92 23.98
CA PRO A 448 8.71 17.95 23.53
C PRO A 448 10.15 17.64 23.97
N ALA A 449 11.06 17.55 23.01
CA ALA A 449 12.45 17.16 23.22
C ALA A 449 13.41 18.07 22.43
N SER A 450 14.71 17.98 22.75
CA SER A 450 15.78 18.72 22.07
C SER A 450 16.64 17.85 21.15
N ASP A 451 16.22 16.60 20.91
CA ASP A 451 16.90 15.56 20.12
C ASP A 451 16.62 15.65 18.60
N GLY A 452 16.00 16.75 18.17
CA GLY A 452 15.67 17.02 16.76
C GLY A 452 14.49 16.20 16.28
N ALA A 453 14.71 14.91 16.02
CA ALA A 453 13.75 13.98 15.43
C ALA A 453 13.50 12.72 16.28
N GLU A 454 14.38 12.36 17.22
CA GLU A 454 14.38 11.03 17.85
C GLU A 454 13.11 10.76 18.66
N ALA A 455 12.62 11.73 19.44
CA ALA A 455 11.36 11.58 20.19
C ALA A 455 10.14 11.33 19.28
N THR A 456 10.12 11.93 18.09
CA THR A 456 9.10 11.71 17.06
C THR A 456 9.26 10.34 16.40
N TYR A 457 10.49 9.98 16.02
CA TYR A 457 10.80 8.69 15.39
C TYR A 457 10.43 7.52 16.32
N ALA A 458 10.85 7.56 17.59
CA ALA A 458 10.51 6.57 18.60
C ALA A 458 9.00 6.44 18.84
N ALA A 459 8.24 7.53 18.72
CA ALA A 459 6.78 7.53 18.84
C ALA A 459 6.07 6.91 17.62
N LEU A 460 6.66 6.97 16.41
CA LEU A 460 6.03 6.51 15.17
C LEU A 460 6.50 5.12 14.70
N VAL A 461 7.76 4.75 14.95
CA VAL A 461 8.43 3.57 14.33
C VAL A 461 7.66 2.26 14.48
N ASN A 462 7.10 1.98 15.66
CA ASN A 462 6.33 0.76 15.93
C ASN A 462 4.81 0.94 15.79
N CYS A 463 4.33 2.13 15.42
CA CYS A 463 2.90 2.47 15.42
C CYS A 463 2.25 2.48 14.04
N GLY A 464 2.98 2.21 12.95
CA GLY A 464 2.43 2.25 11.58
C GLY A 464 1.20 1.35 11.36
N GLY A 465 1.07 0.24 12.09
CA GLY A 465 -0.09 -0.66 12.03
C GLY A 465 -1.34 -0.18 12.78
N SER A 466 -1.24 0.86 13.62
CA SER A 466 -2.35 1.39 14.42
C SER A 466 -3.41 2.06 13.56
N ILE A 467 -4.68 1.82 13.87
CA ILE A 467 -5.83 2.40 13.18
C ILE A 467 -6.11 3.81 13.74
N VAL A 468 -6.25 4.78 12.84
CA VAL A 468 -6.56 6.20 13.16
C VAL A 468 -8.04 6.48 12.99
N GLN A 469 -8.63 5.96 11.91
CA GLN A 469 -10.05 6.06 11.59
C GLN A 469 -10.61 4.70 11.21
N LYS A 470 -11.86 4.44 11.61
CA LYS A 470 -12.63 3.26 11.23
C LYS A 470 -14.01 3.67 10.74
N SER A 471 -14.46 3.12 9.61
CA SER A 471 -15.82 3.27 9.07
C SER A 471 -16.48 1.89 8.88
N GLU A 472 -17.63 1.84 8.21
CA GLU A 472 -18.28 0.59 7.81
C GLU A 472 -17.55 -0.03 6.60
N GLY A 473 -16.62 -0.93 6.89
CA GLY A 473 -15.75 -1.58 5.91
C GLY A 473 -14.29 -1.16 6.08
N ASP A 474 -14.02 0.14 5.90
CA ASP A 474 -12.65 0.65 5.80
C ASP A 474 -11.98 0.98 7.14
N ARG A 475 -10.64 0.93 7.11
CA ARG A 475 -9.75 1.25 8.23
C ARG A 475 -8.54 1.99 7.69
N LEU A 476 -8.26 3.17 8.23
CA LEU A 476 -7.10 3.97 7.85
C LEU A 476 -6.03 3.86 8.94
N LYS A 477 -4.82 3.42 8.59
CA LYS A 477 -3.71 3.27 9.55
C LYS A 477 -2.77 4.47 9.56
N ILE A 478 -1.96 4.59 10.61
CA ILE A 478 -0.92 5.61 10.71
C ILE A 478 0.04 5.55 9.52
N ARG A 479 0.47 4.35 9.14
CA ARG A 479 1.33 4.11 7.97
C ARG A 479 0.77 4.73 6.69
N ASP A 480 -0.51 4.46 6.44
CA ASP A 480 -1.19 4.84 5.21
C ASP A 480 -1.31 6.39 5.12
N LEU A 481 -1.53 7.06 6.26
CA LEU A 481 -1.47 8.52 6.37
C LEU A 481 -0.05 9.08 6.18
N ILE A 482 0.95 8.61 6.92
CA ILE A 482 2.33 9.13 6.84
C ILE A 482 2.91 9.01 5.42
N LEU A 483 2.67 7.88 4.73
CA LEU A 483 3.12 7.69 3.34
C LEU A 483 2.37 8.61 2.37
N SER A 484 1.08 8.86 2.57
CA SER A 484 0.32 9.84 1.76
C SER A 484 0.72 11.30 2.03
N PHE A 485 1.17 11.65 3.25
CA PHE A 485 1.75 12.97 3.53
C PHE A 485 3.10 13.15 2.83
N SER A 486 3.98 12.14 2.89
CA SER A 486 5.25 12.12 2.16
C SER A 486 5.07 12.24 0.64
N THR A 487 4.08 11.51 0.12
CA THR A 487 3.57 11.61 -1.25
C THR A 487 3.08 13.02 -1.64
N ASN A 488 2.40 13.74 -0.74
CA ASN A 488 1.90 15.07 -1.04
C ASN A 488 3.03 16.12 -0.97
N VAL A 489 3.95 15.97 0.01
CA VAL A 489 5.15 16.82 0.12
C VAL A 489 6.09 16.66 -1.07
N SER A 490 6.27 15.45 -1.63
CA SER A 490 7.16 15.24 -2.78
C SER A 490 6.70 15.90 -4.09
N ARG A 491 5.45 16.40 -4.14
CA ARG A 491 4.90 17.18 -5.26
C ARG A 491 5.20 18.68 -5.14
N ILE A 492 5.68 19.15 -3.99
CA ILE A 492 6.04 20.54 -3.74
C ILE A 492 7.25 20.90 -4.62
N THR A 493 7.13 21.97 -5.41
CA THR A 493 8.28 22.50 -6.14
C THR A 493 9.13 23.38 -5.22
N LEU A 494 10.46 23.24 -5.30
CA LEU A 494 11.39 24.18 -4.67
C LEU A 494 11.41 25.46 -5.52
N GLN A 495 11.18 26.61 -4.90
CA GLN A 495 10.97 27.88 -5.59
C GLN A 495 11.86 28.95 -4.99
N ARG A 496 12.81 29.45 -5.78
CA ARG A 496 13.79 30.44 -5.31
C ARG A 496 13.10 31.70 -4.82
N PRO A 497 13.46 32.22 -3.64
CA PRO A 497 12.83 33.40 -3.09
C PRO A 497 13.16 34.66 -3.91
N SER A 498 12.27 35.65 -3.84
CA SER A 498 12.55 37.01 -4.27
C SER A 498 13.05 37.86 -3.10
N ARG A 499 13.63 39.03 -3.38
CA ARG A 499 14.35 39.89 -2.41
C ARG A 499 13.64 40.14 -1.07
N THR A 500 12.31 40.13 -1.06
CA THR A 500 11.46 40.27 0.13
C THR A 500 10.20 39.39 0.05
N GLU A 501 10.18 38.38 -0.83
CA GLU A 501 9.02 37.49 -1.00
C GLU A 501 9.46 36.02 -0.98
N ILE A 502 8.77 35.22 -0.18
CA ILE A 502 8.97 33.77 -0.08
C ILE A 502 7.82 33.04 -0.75
N TYR A 503 8.08 31.84 -1.25
CA TYR A 503 7.11 30.99 -1.95
C TYR A 503 6.97 29.67 -1.20
N GLY A 504 5.75 29.13 -1.15
CA GLY A 504 5.43 27.94 -0.36
C GLY A 504 4.00 27.46 -0.61
N TYR A 505 3.64 26.36 0.04
CA TYR A 505 2.33 25.70 -0.12
C TYR A 505 1.63 25.62 1.23
N GLU A 506 0.30 25.71 1.28
CA GLU A 506 -0.41 25.69 2.56
C GLU A 506 -0.41 24.30 3.18
N PHE A 507 -0.07 24.23 4.47
CA PHE A 507 0.00 22.99 5.24
C PHE A 507 -1.31 22.18 5.15
N MET A 508 -2.46 22.87 5.18
CA MET A 508 -3.78 22.24 5.03
C MET A 508 -4.06 21.77 3.59
N ASP A 509 -3.65 22.52 2.56
CA ASP A 509 -3.78 22.05 1.16
C ASP A 509 -2.96 20.76 0.94
N ILE A 510 -1.78 20.64 1.57
CA ILE A 510 -0.93 19.43 1.52
C ILE A 510 -1.52 18.29 2.37
N LEU A 511 -2.08 18.59 3.55
CA LEU A 511 -2.74 17.62 4.42
C LEU A 511 -3.97 16.97 3.75
N GLU A 512 -4.79 17.78 3.10
CA GLU A 512 -6.05 17.37 2.48
C GLU A 512 -5.89 16.81 1.04
N ASN A 513 -4.67 16.78 0.50
CA ASN A 513 -4.40 16.47 -0.93
C ASN A 513 -5.24 17.37 -1.87
N SER A 514 -5.34 18.65 -1.51
CA SER A 514 -6.20 19.64 -2.13
C SER A 514 -5.80 19.89 -3.59
N SER A 515 -6.80 19.91 -4.48
CA SER A 515 -6.61 20.35 -5.88
C SER A 515 -6.37 21.86 -6.03
N LYS A 516 -6.35 22.61 -4.93
CA LYS A 516 -6.01 24.04 -4.82
C LYS A 516 -4.64 24.27 -4.17
N SER A 517 -3.78 23.25 -4.15
CA SER A 517 -2.38 23.30 -3.70
C SER A 517 -1.48 24.12 -4.65
N ASP A 518 -1.95 25.33 -4.98
CA ASP A 518 -1.22 26.33 -5.76
C ASP A 518 -0.04 26.88 -4.96
N LEU A 519 1.01 27.33 -5.67
CA LEU A 519 2.13 28.03 -5.05
C LEU A 519 1.66 29.39 -4.50
N LYS A 520 1.66 29.54 -3.18
CA LYS A 520 1.35 30.80 -2.49
C LYS A 520 2.61 31.65 -2.35
N ARG A 521 2.44 32.95 -2.09
CA ARG A 521 3.53 33.91 -1.84
C ARG A 521 3.29 34.70 -0.55
N CYS A 522 4.33 34.92 0.23
CA CYS A 522 4.28 35.76 1.43
C CYS A 522 5.39 36.83 1.36
N LYS A 523 5.18 37.98 2.03
CA LYS A 523 6.15 39.08 2.13
C LYS A 523 6.82 39.06 3.49
N ILE A 524 8.15 39.09 3.49
CA ILE A 524 8.96 39.12 4.71
C ILE A 524 9.49 40.54 4.97
N SER A 525 9.44 40.94 6.24
CA SER A 525 10.01 42.16 6.78
C SER A 525 11.54 42.16 6.76
N LYS A 526 12.16 43.34 6.96
CA LYS A 526 13.62 43.48 6.93
C LYS A 526 14.37 42.62 7.95
N SER A 527 13.70 42.21 9.03
CA SER A 527 14.26 41.36 10.08
C SER A 527 14.28 39.87 9.76
N GLY A 528 13.39 39.38 8.89
CA GLY A 528 13.39 37.98 8.44
C GLY A 528 14.30 37.68 7.25
N LEU A 529 14.80 38.71 6.55
CA LEU A 529 15.67 38.53 5.38
C LEU A 529 16.90 37.61 5.59
N PRO A 530 17.56 37.52 6.76
CA PRO A 530 18.79 36.73 6.91
C PRO A 530 18.66 35.23 6.62
N TRP A 531 17.48 34.62 6.82
CA TRP A 531 17.28 33.18 6.59
C TRP A 531 16.69 32.84 5.22
N ILE A 532 16.26 33.84 4.44
CA ILE A 532 15.68 33.63 3.10
C ILE A 532 16.57 32.75 2.18
N PRO A 533 17.92 32.85 2.17
CA PRO A 533 18.77 31.96 1.35
C PRO A 533 18.66 30.45 1.65
N LEU A 534 18.06 30.06 2.79
CA LEU A 534 17.76 28.65 3.08
C LEU A 534 16.67 28.09 2.15
N LEU A 535 15.82 28.95 1.58
CA LEU A 535 14.76 28.57 0.62
C LEU A 535 15.29 28.23 -0.78
N ASP A 536 16.59 28.47 -1.06
CA ASP A 536 17.26 27.89 -2.24
C ASP A 536 17.56 26.38 -2.07
N HIS A 537 17.33 25.82 -0.86
CA HIS A 537 17.68 24.44 -0.48
C HIS A 537 16.51 23.67 0.15
N PHE A 538 15.71 24.32 1.00
CA PHE A 538 14.61 23.68 1.75
C PHE A 538 13.23 24.15 1.27
N HIS A 539 12.29 23.20 1.19
CA HIS A 539 10.89 23.49 0.90
C HIS A 539 10.23 24.31 2.02
N CYS A 540 9.16 25.05 1.70
CA CYS A 540 8.42 25.87 2.67
C CYS A 540 6.93 25.56 2.69
N LEU A 541 6.41 25.28 3.90
CA LEU A 541 4.98 25.14 4.19
C LEU A 541 4.47 26.38 4.91
N PHE A 542 3.33 26.90 4.48
CA PHE A 542 2.64 28.02 5.13
C PHE A 542 1.53 27.49 6.05
N CYS A 543 1.49 27.97 7.28
CA CYS A 543 0.44 27.67 8.26
C CYS A 543 -0.05 28.96 8.94
N SER A 544 -0.97 28.85 9.90
CA SER A 544 -1.43 29.96 10.73
C SER A 544 -1.86 29.44 12.09
N GLY A 545 -1.34 30.02 13.18
CA GLY A 545 -1.67 29.62 14.55
C GLY A 545 -1.02 28.32 15.02
N LEU A 546 0.17 27.98 14.53
CA LEU A 546 0.92 26.79 14.98
C LEU A 546 1.45 26.93 16.42
N GLY A 547 1.53 28.16 16.93
CA GLY A 547 2.00 28.45 18.28
C GLY A 547 3.52 28.50 18.35
N ASP A 548 4.13 27.78 19.30
CA ASP A 548 5.59 27.76 19.51
C ASP A 548 6.16 26.36 19.24
N ALA A 549 6.29 25.98 17.97
CA ALA A 549 6.75 24.65 17.57
C ALA A 549 8.17 24.31 18.08
N ILE A 550 9.00 25.33 18.34
CA ILE A 550 10.27 25.21 19.07
C ILE A 550 10.25 26.21 20.23
N ARG A 551 10.60 25.73 21.43
CA ARG A 551 10.81 26.56 22.62
C ARG A 551 12.23 26.41 23.15
N GLY A 552 12.80 27.52 23.63
CA GLY A 552 14.06 27.52 24.36
C GLY A 552 13.92 26.98 25.79
N SER A 553 15.07 26.74 26.43
CA SER A 553 15.17 26.22 27.81
C SER A 553 15.96 27.13 28.75
N ARG A 554 16.28 28.36 28.33
CA ARG A 554 17.14 29.30 29.08
C ARG A 554 16.39 30.22 30.06
N GLY A 555 15.09 30.40 29.87
CA GLY A 555 14.23 31.18 30.75
C GLY A 555 13.96 30.49 32.09
N SER A 556 13.62 31.28 33.11
CA SER A 556 13.40 30.81 34.50
C SER A 556 12.15 29.93 34.72
N GLY A 557 11.42 29.60 33.65
CA GLY A 557 10.23 28.76 33.64
C GLY A 557 9.79 28.49 32.20
N TYR A 558 8.95 27.47 31.99
CA TYR A 558 8.57 27.00 30.65
C TYR A 558 8.00 28.14 29.77
N ASP A 559 7.02 28.87 30.27
CA ASP A 559 6.38 30.01 29.59
C ASP A 559 7.11 31.35 29.76
N SER A 560 8.42 31.33 30.04
CA SER A 560 9.23 32.53 30.00
C SER A 560 9.26 33.11 28.58
N PRO A 561 9.04 34.43 28.39
CA PRO A 561 9.16 35.06 27.06
C PRO A 561 10.52 34.84 26.40
N CYS A 562 11.58 34.64 27.19
CA CYS A 562 12.93 34.32 26.70
C CYS A 562 13.06 32.92 26.06
N ASN A 563 12.04 32.07 26.19
CA ASN A 563 11.96 30.75 25.55
C ASN A 563 11.08 30.76 24.27
N GLN A 564 10.38 31.85 23.98
CA GLN A 564 9.47 31.96 22.83
C GLN A 564 10.10 32.81 21.73
N LEU A 565 9.75 32.52 20.48
CA LEU A 565 10.17 33.33 19.33
C LEU A 565 9.23 34.55 19.21
N PRO A 566 9.74 35.81 19.16
CA PRO A 566 8.88 36.99 19.05
C PRO A 566 8.05 37.01 17.76
N LYS A 567 6.73 37.19 17.91
CA LYS A 567 5.76 37.34 16.81
C LYS A 567 6.03 38.63 16.01
N GLY A 568 5.61 38.67 14.74
CA GLY A 568 5.64 39.88 13.92
C GLY A 568 7.03 40.32 13.41
N ASN A 569 8.05 39.47 13.53
CA ASN A 569 9.44 39.80 13.19
C ASN A 569 10.01 38.95 12.03
N ASP A 570 9.27 37.92 11.59
CA ASP A 570 9.64 36.94 10.56
C ASP A 570 10.95 36.20 10.87
N TRP A 571 11.26 35.99 12.16
CA TRP A 571 12.46 35.24 12.55
C TRP A 571 12.26 33.73 12.36
N LEU A 572 13.38 33.03 12.18
CA LEU A 572 13.47 31.56 12.09
C LEU A 572 14.06 31.00 13.39
N ALA A 573 13.38 30.05 14.01
CA ALA A 573 13.95 29.20 15.06
C ALA A 573 14.32 27.81 14.49
N THR A 574 15.29 27.15 15.10
CA THR A 574 15.66 25.77 14.74
C THR A 574 16.38 25.10 15.92
N SER A 575 16.56 23.77 15.85
CA SER A 575 17.33 23.02 16.84
C SER A 575 18.81 22.97 16.45
N ILE A 576 19.72 22.71 17.41
CA ILE A 576 21.15 22.53 17.08
C ILE A 576 21.34 21.31 16.16
N HIS A 577 20.64 20.20 16.44
CA HIS A 577 20.61 19.02 15.59
C HIS A 577 20.06 19.28 14.16
N SER A 578 19.31 20.36 13.94
CA SER A 578 18.80 20.78 12.61
C SER A 578 19.77 21.74 11.88
N ILE A 579 20.92 22.06 12.48
CA ILE A 579 22.02 22.83 11.87
C ILE A 579 23.23 21.90 11.63
N GLU A 580 23.40 20.86 12.45
CA GLU A 580 24.53 19.93 12.40
C GLU A 580 24.32 18.74 11.43
N ASN A 581 23.10 18.58 10.89
CA ASN A 581 22.74 17.64 9.81
C ASN A 581 22.42 18.40 8.51
#